data_AF-A0A4S3JR83-F1
#
_entry.id   AF-A0A4S3JR83-F1
#
_cell.length_a   1.000
_cell.length_b   1.000
_cell.length_c   1.000
_cell.angle_alpha   90.00
_cell.angle_beta   90.00
_cell.angle_gamma   90.00
#
_symmetry.space_group_name_H-M   'P 1'
#
loop_
_entity.id
_entity.type
_entity.pdbx_description
1 polymer ?
#
loop_
_entity_poly.entity_id
_entity_poly.type
_entity_poly.pdbx_seq_one_letter_code
_entity_poly.pdbx_strand_id
1 'polypeptide(L)' 'MRRNPLDRPEVILSSTANLAVVGQFAEIPQTTTLNIEYGACGAQLAVYKLTGLHKRLQMLKRYLLMTVFDWLAGR' A
#
# COMPACT_ATOMS: atom_id res chain seq x y z
N MET A 1 -7.57 12.91 9.96
CA MET A 1 -8.70 12.10 10.46
C MET A 1 -8.12 10.91 11.22
N ARG A 2 -8.61 10.59 12.43
CA ARG A 2 -8.19 9.36 13.12
C ARG A 2 -8.73 8.16 12.35
N ARG A 3 -7.94 7.09 12.27
CA ARG A 3 -8.33 5.82 11.65
C ARG A 3 -7.98 4.65 12.56
N ASN A 4 -8.76 3.59 12.49
CA ASN A 4 -8.43 2.26 12.97
C ASN A 4 -7.83 1.42 11.82
N PRO A 5 -7.15 0.31 12.14
CA PRO A 5 -6.56 -0.58 11.13
C PRO A 5 -7.56 -1.07 10.08
N LEU A 6 -8.80 -1.34 10.49
CA LEU A 6 -9.86 -1.89 9.63
C LEU A 6 -10.68 -0.82 8.86
N ASP A 7 -10.40 0.47 9.05
CA ASP A 7 -11.14 1.53 8.36
C ASP A 7 -10.83 1.60 6.86
N ARG A 8 -9.77 0.92 6.43
CA ARG A 8 -9.31 0.86 5.04
C ARG A 8 -9.25 -0.59 4.59
N PRO A 9 -9.91 -0.95 3.47
CA PRO A 9 -9.83 -2.30 2.93
C PRO A 9 -8.46 -2.55 2.31
N GLU A 10 -7.99 -3.80 2.34
CA GLU A 10 -6.83 -4.22 1.56
C GLU A 10 -7.08 -4.02 0.06
N VAL A 11 -6.00 -3.83 -0.71
CA VAL A 11 -6.11 -3.67 -2.17
C VAL A 11 -6.75 -4.88 -2.85
N ILE A 12 -6.44 -6.09 -2.38
CA ILE A 12 -7.09 -7.33 -2.80
C ILE A 12 -7.80 -7.89 -1.58
N LEU A 13 -9.12 -8.00 -1.68
CA LEU A 13 -9.93 -8.60 -0.62
C LEU A 13 -9.74 -10.11 -0.66
N SER A 14 -9.56 -10.72 0.52
CA SER A 14 -9.27 -12.16 0.65
C SER A 14 -10.38 -13.05 0.09
N SER A 15 -11.61 -12.55 0.01
CA SER A 15 -12.82 -13.29 -0.41
C SER A 15 -13.27 -12.99 -1.85
N THR A 16 -12.51 -12.23 -2.64
CA THR A 16 -12.92 -11.84 -3.99
C THR A 16 -11.94 -12.33 -5.05
N ALA A 17 -12.45 -12.84 -6.17
CA ALA A 17 -11.62 -13.34 -7.25
C ALA A 17 -11.21 -12.27 -8.28
N ASN A 18 -12.01 -11.22 -8.44
CA ASN A 18 -11.91 -10.27 -9.55
C ASN A 18 -12.15 -8.80 -9.15
N LEU A 19 -12.10 -8.49 -7.85
CA LEU A 19 -12.31 -7.16 -7.32
C LEU A 19 -11.05 -6.65 -6.62
N ALA A 20 -10.74 -5.36 -6.82
CA ALA A 20 -9.68 -4.67 -6.12
C ALA A 20 -10.12 -3.25 -5.74
N VAL A 21 -9.60 -2.76 -4.61
CA VAL A 21 -9.82 -1.38 -4.14
C VAL A 21 -8.51 -0.61 -4.27
N VAL A 22 -8.54 0.56 -4.91
CA VAL A 22 -7.35 1.37 -5.17
C VAL A 22 -7.59 2.84 -4.81
N GLY A 23 -6.51 3.58 -4.58
CA GLY A 23 -6.55 4.99 -4.19
C GLY A 23 -6.13 5.23 -2.74
N GLN A 24 -6.30 6.47 -2.26
CA GLN A 24 -5.77 6.93 -0.97
C GLN A 24 -6.38 6.27 0.27
N PHE A 25 -7.51 5.57 0.09
CA PHE A 25 -8.25 4.91 1.18
C PHE A 25 -8.13 3.38 1.14
N ALA A 26 -7.44 2.82 0.14
CA ALA A 26 -7.05 1.41 0.17
C ALA A 26 -5.82 1.24 1.07
N GLU A 27 -5.70 0.13 1.79
CA GLU A 27 -4.57 -0.13 2.67
C GLU A 27 -3.39 -0.71 1.88
N ILE A 28 -2.26 -0.01 1.94
CA ILE A 28 -0.97 -0.44 1.38
C ILE A 28 0.07 -0.32 2.49
N PRO A 29 0.69 -1.44 2.93
CA PRO A 29 1.66 -1.41 4.01
C PRO A 29 2.85 -0.50 3.69
N GLN A 30 3.43 0.11 4.74
CA GLN A 30 4.70 0.84 4.67
C GLN A 30 4.74 2.04 3.69
N THR A 31 3.58 2.57 3.29
CA THR A 31 3.48 3.73 2.40
C THR A 31 2.60 4.83 3.02
N THR A 32 2.82 6.08 2.58
CA THR A 32 2.13 7.27 3.13
C THR A 32 1.03 7.76 2.18
N THR A 33 -0.17 8.01 2.70
CA THR A 33 -1.39 8.25 1.89
C THR A 33 -1.56 9.62 1.24
N LEU A 34 -0.52 10.47 1.20
CA LEU A 34 -0.63 11.84 0.67
C LEU A 34 -0.05 11.99 -0.75
N ASN A 35 0.68 10.98 -1.24
CA ASN A 35 1.37 11.06 -2.51
C ASN A 35 0.55 10.41 -3.62
N ILE A 36 0.68 10.95 -4.85
CA ILE A 36 0.11 10.36 -6.07
C ILE A 36 0.59 8.92 -6.25
N GLU A 37 1.86 8.68 -5.90
CA GLU A 37 2.52 7.38 -6.01
C GLU A 37 1.81 6.29 -5.19
N TYR A 38 1.12 6.65 -4.10
CA TYR A 38 0.32 5.70 -3.31
C TYR A 38 -0.78 5.06 -4.15
N GLY A 39 -1.51 5.88 -4.92
CA GLY A 39 -2.56 5.41 -5.82
C GLY A 39 -2.01 4.56 -6.96
N ALA A 40 -0.90 4.99 -7.57
CA ALA A 40 -0.23 4.24 -8.63
C ALA A 40 0.28 2.87 -8.13
N CYS A 41 0.85 2.80 -6.93
CA CYS A 41 1.32 1.56 -6.32
C CYS A 41 0.16 0.60 -6.03
N GLY A 42 -0.98 1.11 -5.54
CA GLY A 42 -2.19 0.32 -5.34
C GLY A 42 -2.74 -0.27 -6.64
N ALA A 43 -2.79 0.54 -7.71
CA ALA A 43 -3.20 0.07 -9.03
C ALA A 43 -2.25 -1.00 -9.59
N GLN A 44 -0.93 -0.82 -9.44
CA GLN A 44 0.06 -1.81 -9.84
C GLN A 44 -0.14 -3.14 -9.10
N LEU A 45 -0.34 -3.10 -7.77
CA LEU A 45 -0.59 -4.27 -6.95
C LEU A 45 -1.88 -5.00 -7.39
N ALA A 46 -2.96 -4.25 -7.60
CA ALA A 46 -4.24 -4.80 -8.07
C ALA A 46 -4.09 -5.53 -9.40
N VAL A 47 -3.49 -4.88 -10.40
CA VAL A 47 -3.25 -5.49 -11.72
C VAL A 47 -2.39 -6.73 -11.59
N TYR A 48 -1.28 -6.67 -10.83
CA TYR A 48 -0.36 -7.81 -10.73
C TYR A 48 -1.04 -9.02 -10.10
N LYS A 49 -1.85 -8.81 -9.06
CA LYS A 49 -2.56 -9.88 -8.37
C LYS A 49 -3.70 -10.45 -9.20
N LEU A 50 -4.55 -9.60 -9.79
CA LEU A 50 -5.71 -10.07 -10.57
C LEU A 50 -5.32 -10.73 -11.89
N THR A 51 -4.18 -10.36 -12.48
CA THR A 51 -3.70 -10.92 -13.75
C THR A 51 -2.69 -12.06 -13.58
N GLY A 52 -2.27 -12.37 -12.35
CA GLY A 52 -1.22 -13.34 -12.09
C GLY A 52 0.16 -12.91 -12.60
N LEU A 53 0.40 -11.61 -12.79
CA LEU A 53 1.66 -11.10 -13.29
C LEU A 53 2.74 -11.12 -12.19
N HIS A 54 3.72 -12.00 -12.37
CA HIS A 54 4.85 -12.14 -11.45
C HIS A 54 5.98 -11.14 -11.77
N LYS A 55 5.79 -9.89 -11.37
CA LYS A 55 6.82 -8.84 -11.49
C LYS A 55 7.08 -8.18 -10.14
N ARG A 56 8.32 -7.73 -9.91
CA ARG A 56 8.69 -7.00 -8.69
C ARG A 56 7.88 -5.70 -8.61
N LEU A 57 7.16 -5.51 -7.51
CA LEU A 57 6.51 -4.24 -7.20
C LEU A 57 7.58 -3.16 -7.05
N GLN A 58 7.39 -2.03 -7.74
CA GLN A 58 8.23 -0.86 -7.51
C GLN A 58 7.66 -0.11 -6.32
N MET A 59 7.98 -0.61 -5.12
CA MET A 59 7.59 0.07 -3.88
C MET A 59 8.29 1.43 -3.77
N LEU A 60 7.60 2.34 -3.09
CA LEU A 60 8.13 3.66 -2.80
C LEU A 60 9.45 3.55 -2.05
N LYS A 61 10.42 4.37 -2.47
CA LYS A 61 11.69 4.47 -1.77
C LYS A 61 11.40 5.02 -0.37
N ARG A 62 11.83 4.29 0.65
CA ARG A 62 11.66 4.70 2.04
C ARG A 62 12.32 6.06 2.25
N TYR A 63 11.57 7.04 2.72
CA TYR A 63 12.10 8.37 3.01
C TYR A 63 13.02 8.33 4.23
N LEU A 64 14.09 9.13 4.19
CA LEU A 64 15.10 9.23 5.26
C LEU A 64 14.48 9.45 6.64
N LEU A 65 13.44 10.29 6.70
CA LEU A 65 12.75 10.61 7.95
C LEU A 65 12.20 9.36 8.64
N MET A 66 11.64 8.41 7.88
CA MET A 66 11.08 7.19 8.46
C MET A 66 12.17 6.24 8.95
N THR A 67 13.34 6.25 8.30
CA THR A 67 14.54 5.55 8.77
C THR A 67 15.05 6.14 10.09
N VAL A 68 15.04 7.47 10.23
CA VAL A 68 15.43 8.14 11.48
C VAL A 68 14.47 7.80 12.61
N PHE A 69 13.16 7.73 12.35
CA PHE A 69 12.19 7.32 13.36
C PHE A 69 12.36 5.88 13.81
N ASP A 70 12.67 4.95 12.91
CA ASP A 70 12.99 3.56 13.30
C ASP A 70 14.22 3.50 14.22
N TRP A 71 15.27 4.26 13.88
CA TRP A 71 16.49 4.35 14.69
C TRP A 71 16.21 4.90 16.09
N LEU A 72 15.42 5.98 16.18
CA LEU A 72 14.99 6.53 17.47
C LEU A 72 14.07 5.58 18.24
N ALA A 73 13.31 4.74 17.55
CA ALA A 73 12.42 3.75 18.15
C ALA A 73 13.13 2.44 18.55
N GLY A 74 14.45 2.32 18.32
CA GLY A 74 15.23 1.13 18.67
C GLY A 74 14.91 -0.11 17.82
N ARG A 75 14.43 0.09 16.60
CA ARG A 75 14.18 -0.98 15.60
C ARG A 75 15.24 -1.01 14.51
#